data_AF-A0A519YS91-F1
#
_entry.id   AF-A0A519YS91-F1
#
_cell.length_a   1.000
_cell.length_b   1.000
_cell.length_c   1.000
_cell.angle_alpha   90.00
_cell.angle_beta   90.00
_cell.angle_gamma   90.00
#
_symmetry.space_group_name_H-M   'P 1'
#
loop_
_entity.id
_entity.type
_entity.pdbx_description
1 polymer ?
#
loop_
_entity_poly.entity_id
_entity_poly.type
_entity_poly.pdbx_seq_one_letter_code
_entity_poly.pdbx_strand_id
1 'polypeptide(L)'
;MTAKLVGLVGWRGMVGSVLVDRMQAEGDFDLIEPLFFSTSNAGGKAPSVAKNETTLKDAYDIAELKRCDIIITAQGGDYTSDVFAKLRATGWNGHWIDAASTLRMKDDAVIVLDPVNLPVIQNALAKGGNNWIGGNCTVSCMLIGVGALYKAGLVEWMSTQTYQAASGGGAQHMRELLTQFGT
;
A
#
# COMPACT_ATOMS: atom_id res chain seq x y z
N MET A 1 14.85 -19.76 7.30
CA MET A 1 13.46 -19.54 6.82
C MET A 1 13.55 -19.19 5.35
N THR A 2 12.74 -19.79 4.50
CA THR A 2 12.60 -19.38 3.10
C THR A 2 12.03 -17.96 3.05
N ALA A 3 12.60 -17.10 2.21
CA ALA A 3 12.12 -15.73 2.03
C ALA A 3 10.65 -15.75 1.56
N LYS A 4 9.85 -14.82 2.06
CA LYS A 4 8.43 -14.70 1.69
C LYS A 4 8.28 -14.17 0.27
N LEU A 5 7.37 -14.75 -0.51
CA LEU A 5 7.06 -14.25 -1.86
C LEU A 5 6.11 -13.05 -1.75
N VAL A 6 6.58 -11.87 -2.17
CA VAL A 6 5.86 -10.61 -2.01
C VAL A 6 5.52 -10.01 -3.37
N GLY A 7 4.22 -9.98 -3.68
CA GLY A 7 3.68 -9.36 -4.89
C GLY A 7 3.62 -7.83 -4.78
N LEU A 8 4.20 -7.13 -5.75
CA LEU A 8 4.19 -5.67 -5.82
C LEU A 8 3.32 -5.21 -7.00
N VAL A 9 2.22 -4.52 -6.69
CA VAL A 9 1.28 -3.97 -7.69
C VAL A 9 1.25 -2.44 -7.59
N GLY A 10 1.21 -1.73 -8.71
CA GLY A 10 1.20 -0.26 -8.73
C GLY A 10 2.55 0.40 -8.43
N TRP A 11 3.64 -0.37 -8.40
CA TRP A 11 5.01 0.09 -8.14
C TRP A 11 5.54 1.13 -9.14
N ARG A 12 4.94 1.26 -10.35
CA ARG A 12 5.31 2.25 -11.36
C ARG A 12 4.65 3.62 -11.19
N GLY A 13 3.58 3.71 -10.38
CA GLY A 13 2.88 4.96 -10.11
C GLY A 13 3.65 5.83 -9.12
N MET A 14 3.23 7.08 -8.91
CA MET A 14 3.92 8.02 -8.01
C MET A 14 4.15 7.45 -6.60
N VAL A 15 3.11 6.91 -5.96
CA VAL A 15 3.22 6.30 -4.62
C VAL A 15 4.10 5.05 -4.67
N GLY A 16 3.90 4.21 -5.68
CA GLY A 16 4.65 2.97 -5.85
C GLY A 16 6.14 3.18 -6.09
N SER A 17 6.54 4.22 -6.83
CA SER A 17 7.94 4.53 -7.08
C SER A 17 8.64 4.99 -5.79
N VAL A 18 7.99 5.87 -5.02
CA VAL A 18 8.49 6.25 -3.69
C VAL A 18 8.59 5.03 -2.77
N LEU A 19 7.61 4.13 -2.80
CA LEU A 19 7.66 2.89 -2.01
C LEU A 19 8.87 2.01 -2.41
N VAL A 20 9.09 1.76 -3.71
CA VAL A 20 10.22 0.95 -4.17
C VAL A 20 11.56 1.60 -3.80
N ASP A 21 11.69 2.92 -3.96
CA ASP A 21 12.90 3.65 -3.59
C ASP A 21 13.18 3.53 -2.08
N ARG A 22 12.15 3.64 -1.24
CA ARG A 22 12.28 3.47 0.21
C ARG A 22 12.62 2.04 0.60
N MET A 23 11.96 1.05 0.00
CA MET A 23 12.28 -0.37 0.21
C MET A 23 13.73 -0.69 -0.16
N GLN A 24 14.23 -0.10 -1.25
CA GLN A 24 15.63 -0.26 -1.64
C GLN A 24 16.58 0.43 -0.65
N ALA A 25 16.26 1.64 -0.21
CA ALA A 25 17.08 2.39 0.74
C ALA A 25 17.18 1.71 2.12
N GLU A 26 16.12 1.03 2.57
CA GLU A 26 16.08 0.31 3.85
C GLU A 26 16.53 -1.15 3.75
N GLY A 27 16.87 -1.64 2.55
CA GLY A 27 17.30 -3.03 2.35
C GLY A 27 16.17 -4.06 2.44
N ASP A 28 14.90 -3.65 2.33
CA ASP A 28 13.74 -4.54 2.46
C ASP A 28 13.76 -5.69 1.45
N PHE A 29 14.28 -5.43 0.24
CA PHE A 29 14.40 -6.44 -0.80
C PHE A 29 15.33 -7.59 -0.39
N ASP A 30 16.25 -7.43 0.57
CA ASP A 30 17.09 -8.52 1.05
C ASP A 30 16.30 -9.55 1.87
N LEU A 31 15.15 -9.14 2.43
CA LEU A 31 14.31 -9.93 3.33
C LEU A 31 13.21 -10.74 2.61
N ILE A 32 12.97 -10.45 1.33
CA ILE A 32 11.85 -10.99 0.55
C ILE A 32 12.30 -11.56 -0.79
N GLU A 33 11.42 -12.36 -1.39
CA GLU A 33 11.44 -12.64 -2.82
C GLU A 33 10.39 -11.73 -3.49
N PRO A 34 10.80 -10.66 -4.20
CA PRO A 34 9.85 -9.73 -4.81
C PRO A 34 9.33 -10.26 -6.15
N LEU A 35 8.01 -10.22 -6.34
CA LEU A 35 7.34 -10.53 -7.60
C LEU A 35 6.61 -9.29 -8.11
N PHE A 36 7.00 -8.79 -9.28
CA PHE A 36 6.47 -7.53 -9.81
C PHE A 36 5.31 -7.77 -10.78
N PHE A 37 4.19 -7.12 -10.51
CA PHE A 37 2.98 -7.18 -11.33
C PHE A 37 2.77 -5.89 -12.13
N SER A 38 2.07 -6.00 -13.24
CA SER A 38 1.77 -4.89 -14.15
C SER A 38 0.35 -5.01 -14.70
N THR A 39 -0.38 -3.90 -14.70
CA THR A 39 -1.72 -3.80 -15.29
C THR A 39 -1.70 -3.55 -16.80
N SER A 40 -0.54 -3.29 -17.40
CA SER A 40 -0.45 -2.89 -18.83
C SER A 40 0.76 -3.40 -19.60
N ASN A 41 1.70 -4.09 -18.94
CA ASN A 41 2.95 -4.55 -19.57
C ASN A 41 3.40 -5.90 -18.98
N ALA A 42 2.46 -6.82 -18.79
CA ALA A 42 2.77 -8.20 -18.41
C ALA A 42 3.65 -8.84 -19.50
N GLY A 43 4.61 -9.68 -19.09
CA GLY A 43 5.64 -10.23 -19.99
C GLY A 43 6.84 -9.29 -20.23
N GLY A 44 6.75 -8.02 -19.83
CA GLY A 44 7.88 -7.08 -19.86
C GLY A 44 8.96 -7.41 -18.82
N LYS A 45 10.11 -6.72 -18.89
CA LYS A 45 11.21 -6.88 -17.93
C LYS A 45 10.86 -6.24 -16.57
N ALA A 46 11.09 -6.97 -15.48
CA ALA A 46 10.95 -6.49 -14.11
C ALA A 46 12.07 -5.47 -13.75
N PRO A 47 11.87 -4.60 -12.73
CA PRO A 47 12.91 -3.66 -12.31
C PRO A 47 14.16 -4.38 -11.78
N SER A 48 15.28 -3.67 -11.69
CA SER A 48 16.58 -4.24 -11.30
C SER A 48 16.64 -4.84 -9.90
N VAL A 49 15.68 -4.47 -9.03
CA VAL A 49 15.52 -5.03 -7.68
C VAL A 49 14.83 -6.40 -7.68
N ALA A 50 14.33 -6.87 -8.82
CA ALA A 50 13.84 -8.24 -8.96
C ALA A 50 14.98 -9.25 -8.80
N LYS A 51 14.65 -10.42 -8.24
CA LYS A 51 15.60 -11.51 -8.01
C LYS A 51 15.39 -12.64 -9.02
N ASN A 52 14.66 -13.69 -8.65
CA ASN A 52 14.54 -14.88 -9.49
C ASN A 52 13.52 -14.68 -10.61
N GLU A 53 12.40 -14.01 -10.33
CA GLU A 53 11.38 -13.70 -11.33
C GLU A 53 11.60 -12.32 -11.96
N THR A 54 12.29 -12.31 -13.10
CA THR A 54 12.70 -11.09 -13.81
C THR A 54 11.72 -10.62 -14.88
N THR A 55 10.55 -11.26 -14.97
CA THR A 55 9.48 -10.93 -15.93
C THR A 55 8.24 -10.46 -15.18
N LEU A 56 7.64 -9.36 -15.64
CA LEU A 56 6.43 -8.79 -15.08
C LEU A 56 5.25 -9.75 -15.23
N LYS A 57 4.53 -9.98 -14.14
CA LYS A 57 3.28 -10.74 -14.12
C LYS A 57 2.08 -9.85 -14.41
N ASP A 58 0.99 -10.46 -14.86
CA ASP A 58 -0.28 -9.75 -15.03
C ASP A 58 -0.93 -9.50 -13.67
N ALA A 59 -1.16 -8.23 -13.34
CA ALA A 59 -1.80 -7.81 -12.10
C ALA A 59 -3.25 -8.31 -11.94
N TYR A 60 -3.90 -8.79 -13.00
CA TYR A 60 -5.25 -9.35 -12.96
C TYR A 60 -5.28 -10.89 -12.97
N ASP A 61 -4.11 -11.54 -13.09
CA ASP A 61 -4.00 -12.99 -13.02
C ASP A 61 -4.09 -13.46 -11.56
N ILE A 62 -5.27 -13.93 -11.19
CA ILE A 62 -5.57 -14.42 -9.84
C ILE A 62 -4.71 -15.65 -9.47
N ALA A 63 -4.32 -16.48 -10.44
CA ALA A 63 -3.49 -17.64 -10.15
C ALA A 63 -2.07 -17.22 -9.77
N GLU A 64 -1.50 -16.24 -10.48
CA GLU A 64 -0.19 -15.66 -10.17
C GLU A 64 -0.22 -14.92 -8.82
N LEU A 65 -1.24 -14.09 -8.57
CA LEU A 65 -1.40 -13.40 -7.29
C LEU A 65 -1.52 -14.37 -6.11
N LYS A 66 -2.26 -15.46 -6.27
CA LYS A 66 -2.47 -16.48 -5.23
C LYS A 66 -1.16 -17.16 -4.78
N ARG A 67 -0.11 -17.14 -5.60
CA ARG A 67 1.22 -17.68 -5.23
C ARG A 67 1.88 -16.85 -4.12
N CYS A 68 1.56 -15.57 -4.01
CA CYS A 68 2.22 -14.65 -3.08
C CYS A 68 1.80 -14.90 -1.62
N ASP A 69 2.74 -14.87 -0.69
CA ASP A 69 2.45 -14.84 0.75
C ASP A 69 1.86 -13.48 1.16
N ILE A 70 2.35 -12.41 0.52
CA ILE A 70 2.01 -11.02 0.80
C ILE A 70 1.82 -10.29 -0.53
N ILE A 71 0.82 -9.42 -0.63
CA ILE A 71 0.66 -8.48 -1.74
C ILE A 71 0.69 -7.07 -1.17
N ILE A 72 1.53 -6.22 -1.73
CA ILE A 72 1.58 -4.78 -1.45
C ILE A 72 1.13 -4.05 -2.72
N THR A 73 0.03 -3.31 -2.62
CA THR A 73 -0.55 -2.57 -3.75
C THR A 73 -0.62 -1.07 -3.50
N ALA A 74 -0.13 -0.33 -4.48
CA ALA A 74 -0.31 1.12 -4.63
C ALA A 74 -1.08 1.46 -5.92
N GLN A 75 -1.85 0.49 -6.45
CA GLN A 75 -2.48 0.61 -7.77
C GLN A 75 -3.75 1.49 -7.74
N GLY A 76 -4.49 1.49 -6.63
CA GLY A 76 -5.69 2.31 -6.44
C GLY A 76 -6.97 1.51 -6.20
N GLY A 77 -8.04 2.23 -5.84
CA GLY A 77 -9.27 1.62 -5.33
C GLY A 77 -10.06 0.79 -6.34
N ASP A 78 -10.02 1.15 -7.63
CA ASP A 78 -10.68 0.39 -8.70
C ASP A 78 -10.05 -1.00 -8.85
N TYR A 79 -8.71 -1.06 -8.80
CA TYR A 79 -7.98 -2.33 -8.82
C TYR A 79 -8.33 -3.20 -7.62
N THR A 80 -8.30 -2.63 -6.41
CA THR A 80 -8.67 -3.36 -5.19
C THR A 80 -10.11 -3.87 -5.27
N SER A 81 -11.05 -3.06 -5.76
CA SER A 81 -12.46 -3.45 -5.90
C SER A 81 -12.65 -4.61 -6.87
N ASP A 82 -11.88 -4.65 -7.95
CA ASP A 82 -11.98 -5.70 -8.98
C ASP A 82 -11.27 -7.01 -8.59
N VAL A 83 -10.12 -6.92 -7.93
CA VAL A 83 -9.22 -8.07 -7.71
C VAL A 83 -9.37 -8.69 -6.32
N PHE A 84 -9.51 -7.89 -5.27
CA PHE A 84 -9.41 -8.38 -3.89
C PHE A 84 -10.42 -9.48 -3.57
N ALA A 85 -11.70 -9.25 -3.89
CA ALA A 85 -12.77 -10.21 -3.62
C ALA A 85 -12.58 -11.51 -4.41
N LYS A 86 -12.17 -11.41 -5.69
CA LYS A 86 -11.89 -12.59 -6.54
C LYS A 86 -10.73 -13.41 -5.98
N LEU A 87 -9.66 -12.75 -5.55
CA LEU A 87 -8.49 -13.41 -4.96
C LEU A 87 -8.86 -14.13 -3.65
N ARG A 88 -9.56 -13.45 -2.73
CA ARG A 88 -10.03 -14.04 -1.47
C ARG A 88 -10.97 -15.23 -1.71
N ALA A 89 -11.85 -15.15 -2.71
CA ALA A 89 -12.76 -16.26 -3.07
C ALA A 89 -12.03 -17.54 -3.52
N THR A 90 -10.76 -17.47 -3.92
CA THR A 90 -9.94 -18.66 -4.22
C THR A 90 -9.43 -19.41 -3.00
N GLY A 91 -9.71 -18.92 -1.80
CA GLY A 91 -9.13 -19.40 -0.53
C GLY A 91 -7.74 -18.82 -0.24
N TRP A 92 -7.31 -17.78 -0.94
CA TRP A 92 -6.05 -17.11 -0.66
C TRP A 92 -6.08 -16.42 0.70
N ASN A 93 -5.20 -16.85 1.61
CA ASN A 93 -5.13 -16.37 3.00
C ASN A 93 -3.89 -15.52 3.30
N GLY A 94 -3.18 -15.04 2.27
CA GLY A 94 -2.01 -14.18 2.44
C GLY A 94 -2.35 -12.78 2.94
N HIS A 95 -1.32 -11.98 3.19
CA HIS A 95 -1.47 -10.61 3.68
C HIS A 95 -1.70 -9.63 2.52
N TRP A 96 -2.77 -8.85 2.60
CA TRP A 96 -3.07 -7.76 1.66
C TRP A 96 -2.72 -6.43 2.30
N ILE A 97 -1.73 -5.73 1.75
CA ILE A 97 -1.28 -4.41 2.19
C ILE A 97 -1.64 -3.39 1.10
N ASP A 98 -2.42 -2.37 1.43
CA ASP A 98 -3.06 -1.52 0.41
C ASP A 98 -3.02 -0.04 0.78
N ALA A 99 -2.63 0.81 -0.18
CA ALA A 99 -2.71 2.26 -0.02
C ALA A 99 -4.13 2.83 -0.28
N ALA A 100 -4.98 2.09 -1.00
CA ALA A 100 -6.31 2.53 -1.40
C ALA A 100 -7.28 2.62 -0.21
N SER A 101 -8.34 3.44 -0.38
CA SER A 101 -9.37 3.61 0.64
C SER A 101 -10.37 2.46 0.73
N THR A 102 -10.44 1.61 -0.30
CA THR A 102 -11.53 0.64 -0.56
C THR A 102 -11.87 -0.23 0.65
N LEU A 103 -10.87 -0.66 1.40
CA LEU A 103 -11.04 -1.62 2.50
C LEU A 103 -10.92 -0.99 3.90
N ARG A 104 -10.67 0.33 4.02
CA ARG A 104 -10.36 1.00 5.29
C ARG A 104 -11.37 0.76 6.41
N MET A 105 -12.64 0.69 6.04
CA MET A 105 -13.77 0.58 6.98
C MET A 105 -14.39 -0.82 7.02
N LYS A 106 -13.71 -1.84 6.47
CA LYS A 106 -14.17 -3.22 6.56
C LYS A 106 -13.80 -3.79 7.93
N ASP A 107 -14.71 -4.57 8.52
CA ASP A 107 -14.55 -5.13 9.87
C ASP A 107 -13.34 -6.08 9.98
N ASP A 108 -12.94 -6.69 8.87
CA ASP A 108 -11.80 -7.61 8.76
C ASP A 108 -10.51 -6.91 8.30
N ALA A 109 -10.45 -5.57 8.34
CA ALA A 109 -9.30 -4.77 7.97
C ALA A 109 -8.83 -3.85 9.09
N VAL A 110 -7.53 -3.61 9.14
CA VAL A 110 -6.91 -2.68 10.08
C VAL A 110 -6.26 -1.54 9.31
N ILE A 111 -6.60 -0.30 9.69
CA ILE A 111 -5.87 0.87 9.21
C ILE A 111 -4.50 0.91 9.90
N VAL A 112 -3.41 0.91 9.14
CA VAL A 112 -2.05 0.84 9.69
C VAL A 112 -1.39 2.21 9.81
N LEU A 113 -0.88 2.51 11.00
CA LEU A 113 -0.02 3.65 11.32
C LEU A 113 0.78 3.29 12.59
N ASP A 114 1.76 2.40 12.45
CA ASP A 114 2.39 1.69 13.56
C ASP A 114 2.97 2.59 14.67
N PRO A 115 3.54 3.80 14.42
CA PRO A 115 4.00 4.66 15.51
C PRO A 115 2.85 5.10 16.45
N VAL A 116 1.61 5.05 15.95
CA VAL A 116 0.40 5.43 16.67
C VAL A 116 -0.36 4.20 17.18
N ASN A 117 -0.50 3.14 16.36
CA ASN A 117 -1.40 2.03 16.64
C ASN A 117 -0.77 0.62 16.57
N LEU A 118 0.55 0.46 16.75
CA LEU A 118 1.22 -0.85 16.76
C LEU A 118 0.51 -1.93 17.62
N PRO A 119 0.02 -1.64 18.84
CA PRO A 119 -0.70 -2.65 19.63
C PRO A 119 -1.98 -3.17 18.94
N VAL A 120 -2.67 -2.32 18.17
CA VAL A 120 -3.87 -2.71 17.40
C VAL A 120 -3.47 -3.68 16.27
N ILE A 121 -2.39 -3.36 15.55
CA ILE A 121 -1.86 -4.20 14.47
C ILE A 121 -1.42 -5.56 15.03
N GLN A 122 -0.65 -5.59 16.11
CA GLN A 122 -0.18 -6.81 16.75
C GLN A 122 -1.34 -7.69 17.26
N ASN A 123 -2.36 -7.09 17.88
CA ASN A 123 -3.55 -7.81 18.35
C ASN A 123 -4.34 -8.43 17.19
N ALA A 124 -4.55 -7.68 16.10
CA ALA A 124 -5.21 -8.21 14.90
C ALA A 124 -4.40 -9.34 14.26
N LEU A 125 -3.07 -9.18 14.16
CA LEU A 125 -2.18 -10.20 13.60
C LEU A 125 -2.22 -11.49 14.43
N ALA A 126 -2.20 -11.39 15.76
CA ALA A 126 -2.31 -12.54 16.67
C ALA A 126 -3.65 -13.28 16.55
N LYS A 127 -4.71 -12.58 16.10
CA LYS A 127 -6.04 -13.14 15.81
C LYS A 127 -6.19 -13.66 14.38
N GLY A 128 -5.12 -13.65 13.58
CA GLY A 128 -5.13 -14.11 12.19
C GLY A 128 -5.56 -13.05 11.17
N GLY A 129 -5.61 -11.77 11.55
CA GLY A 129 -5.88 -10.67 10.64
C GLY A 129 -4.85 -10.58 9.51
N ASN A 130 -5.31 -10.28 8.30
CA ASN A 130 -4.47 -10.29 7.11
C ASN A 130 -4.81 -9.20 6.07
N ASN A 131 -5.57 -8.17 6.44
CA ASN A 131 -5.85 -7.00 5.61
C ASN A 131 -5.35 -5.73 6.31
N TRP A 132 -4.38 -5.04 5.70
CA TRP A 132 -3.63 -3.94 6.28
C TRP A 132 -3.69 -2.71 5.37
N ILE A 133 -4.41 -1.68 5.77
CA ILE A 133 -4.79 -0.59 4.86
C ILE A 133 -4.16 0.71 5.32
N GLY A 134 -3.43 1.39 4.44
CA GLY A 134 -2.90 2.72 4.72
C GLY A 134 -4.01 3.74 4.98
N GLY A 135 -3.83 4.55 6.02
CA GLY A 135 -4.74 5.65 6.33
C GLY A 135 -4.81 6.71 5.23
N ASN A 136 -5.79 7.61 5.32
CA ASN A 136 -5.75 8.82 4.49
C ASN A 136 -4.50 9.66 4.84
N CYS A 137 -3.93 10.36 3.87
CA CYS A 137 -2.74 11.19 4.07
C CYS A 137 -2.95 12.27 5.14
N THR A 138 -4.11 12.92 5.21
CA THR A 138 -4.39 13.95 6.22
C THR A 138 -4.44 13.35 7.62
N VAL A 139 -5.15 12.23 7.78
CA VAL A 139 -5.26 11.50 9.05
C VAL A 139 -3.90 11.02 9.53
N SER A 140 -3.12 10.43 8.63
CA SER A 140 -1.80 9.87 8.96
C SER A 140 -0.83 10.98 9.37
N CYS A 141 -0.70 12.04 8.57
CA CYS A 141 0.17 13.18 8.89
C CYS A 141 -0.24 13.87 10.21
N MET A 142 -1.54 14.05 10.42
CA MET A 142 -2.06 14.65 11.65
C MET A 142 -1.75 13.76 12.87
N LEU A 143 -2.08 12.47 12.83
CA LEU A 143 -1.83 11.56 13.96
C LEU A 143 -0.34 11.33 14.26
N ILE A 144 0.56 11.46 13.27
CA ILE A 144 2.00 11.50 13.56
C ILE A 144 2.38 12.72 14.42
N GLY A 145 1.78 13.89 14.15
CA GLY A 145 2.05 15.12 14.90
C GLY A 145 1.39 15.17 16.29
N VAL A 146 0.15 14.70 16.40
CA VAL A 146 -0.68 14.86 17.63
C VAL A 146 -1.11 13.54 18.28
N GLY A 147 -0.65 12.40 17.79
CA GLY A 147 -1.08 11.08 18.25
C GLY A 147 -0.86 10.83 19.74
N ALA A 148 0.16 11.46 20.33
CA ALA A 148 0.43 11.37 21.77
C ALA A 148 -0.71 11.96 22.63
N LEU A 149 -1.34 13.06 22.18
CA LEU A 149 -2.47 13.69 22.89
C LEU A 149 -3.70 12.78 22.87
N TYR A 150 -3.97 12.16 21.72
CA TYR A 150 -5.03 11.16 21.58
C TYR A 150 -4.77 9.93 22.46
N LYS A 151 -3.53 9.42 22.47
CA LYS A 151 -3.15 8.27 23.31
C LYS A 151 -3.29 8.56 24.80
N ALA A 152 -3.06 9.80 25.23
CA ALA A 152 -3.24 10.24 26.61
C ALA A 152 -4.71 10.55 26.97
N GLY A 153 -5.65 10.47 26.02
CA GLY A 153 -7.06 10.79 26.26
C GLY A 153 -7.32 12.28 26.52
N LEU A 154 -6.46 13.16 26.04
CA LEU A 154 -6.51 14.61 26.31
C LEU A 154 -7.27 15.42 25.26
N VAL A 155 -7.68 14.79 24.17
CA VAL A 155 -8.39 15.45 23.07
C VAL A 155 -9.89 15.28 23.25
N GLU A 156 -10.60 16.36 23.58
CA GLU A 156 -12.06 16.38 23.61
C GLU A 156 -12.64 16.45 22.19
N TRP A 157 -12.12 17.35 21.37
CA TRP A 157 -12.45 17.53 19.96
C TRP A 157 -11.29 18.19 19.22
N MET A 158 -11.31 18.14 17.89
CA MET A 158 -10.33 18.81 17.04
C MET A 158 -11.01 19.35 15.77
N SER A 159 -10.72 20.59 15.41
CA SER A 159 -11.03 21.15 14.09
C SER A 159 -9.74 21.30 13.31
N THR A 160 -9.76 20.96 12.02
CA THR A 160 -8.57 20.99 11.17
C THR A 160 -8.82 21.78 9.90
N GLN A 161 -7.97 22.77 9.62
CA GLN A 161 -7.92 23.49 8.35
C GLN A 161 -6.67 23.03 7.60
N THR A 162 -6.85 22.40 6.44
CA THR A 162 -5.75 21.76 5.70
C THR A 162 -5.36 22.55 4.46
N TYR A 163 -4.06 22.57 4.16
CA TYR A 163 -3.49 23.10 2.93
C TYR A 163 -2.87 21.93 2.15
N GLN A 164 -3.70 21.21 1.41
CA GLN A 164 -3.28 19.96 0.77
C GLN A 164 -2.55 20.24 -0.55
N ALA A 165 -1.49 19.48 -0.80
CA ALA A 165 -0.70 19.58 -2.02
C ALA A 165 -1.39 18.87 -3.21
N ALA A 166 -1.06 19.30 -4.43
CA ALA A 166 -1.57 18.71 -5.67
C ALA A 166 -1.22 17.23 -5.86
N SER A 167 -0.19 16.72 -5.17
CA SER A 167 0.20 15.30 -5.21
C SER A 167 -0.90 14.37 -4.74
N GLY A 168 -1.83 14.84 -3.89
CA GLY A 168 -3.01 14.07 -3.47
C GLY A 168 -3.97 13.73 -4.62
N GLY A 169 -3.99 14.56 -5.68
CA GLY A 169 -4.71 14.27 -6.92
C GLY A 169 -3.94 13.33 -7.87
N GLY A 170 -2.65 13.10 -7.63
CA GLY A 170 -1.78 12.29 -8.47
C GLY A 170 -0.96 13.09 -9.48
N ALA A 171 -0.22 12.37 -10.33
CA ALA A 171 0.86 12.94 -11.13
C ALA A 171 0.40 13.98 -12.16
N GLN A 172 -0.81 13.83 -12.71
CA GLN A 172 -1.31 14.77 -13.70
C GLN A 172 -1.64 16.13 -13.10
N HIS A 173 -2.27 16.17 -11.92
CA HIS A 173 -2.56 17.44 -11.22
C HIS A 173 -1.28 18.18 -10.82
N MET A 174 -0.21 17.46 -10.43
CA MET A 174 1.08 18.10 -10.18
C MET A 174 1.66 18.78 -11.43
N ARG A 175 1.57 18.11 -12.60
CA ARG A 175 2.03 18.69 -13.87
C ARG A 175 1.18 19.88 -14.28
N GLU A 176 -0.14 19.76 -14.17
CA GLU A 176 -1.08 20.83 -14.47
C GLU A 176 -0.81 22.08 -13.62
N LEU A 177 -0.58 21.91 -12.32
CA LEU A 177 -0.21 23.01 -11.42
C LEU A 177 1.07 23.73 -11.89
N LEU A 178 2.12 22.98 -12.26
CA LEU A 178 3.35 23.56 -12.77
C LEU A 178 3.14 24.31 -14.09
N THR A 179 2.29 23.78 -14.98
CA THR A 179 1.91 24.47 -16.22
C THR A 179 1.18 25.78 -15.93
N GLN A 180 0.31 25.83 -14.91
CA GLN A 180 -0.39 27.06 -14.50
C GLN A 180 0.56 28.12 -13.92
N PHE A 181 1.63 27.72 -13.22
CA PHE A 181 2.63 28.66 -12.68
C PHE A 181 3.63 29.18 -13.73
N GLY A 182 3.85 28.42 -14.81
CA GLY A 182 4.89 28.67 -15.80
C GLY A 182 4.50 29.55 -17.00
N THR A 183 3.43 30.36 -16.89
CA THR A 183 3.07 31.37 -17.90
C THR A 183 3.94 32.61 -17.82
#